data_AF-A0A376KVV0-F1
#
_entry.id   AF-A0A376KVV0-F1
#
_cell.length_a   1.000
_cell.length_b   1.000
_cell.length_c   1.000
_cell.angle_alpha   90.00
_cell.angle_beta   90.00
_cell.angle_gamma   90.00
#
_symmetry.space_group_name_H-M   'P 1'
#
loop_
_entity.id
_entity.type
_entity.pdbx_description
1 polymer ?
#
loop_
_entity_poly.entity_id
_entity_poly.type
_entity_poly.pdbx_seq_one_letter_code
_entity_poly.pdbx_strand_id
1 'polypeptide(L)'
;MLSRRGHRLSRFRKNKRRLRERLRQRIFFRDKVVPEAMEKPRVLVLTGAGISAESGIRTFRAADGLWEEHRVEDVATPEGFDRDPELVQAFYNARRRQLQQPEIQPNAAHLALAKLQDALGDRFLLVTQNIDNLHERAGNTNVIHMHGELLKVRCSQSGQVLDWTGDVTPEDKCHCCQFPAPLRPHVVLVWRNATRHG
;
A
#
# COMPACT_ATOMS: atom_id res chain seq x y z
N MET A 1 55.31 20.09 -7.03
CA MET A 1 54.45 21.31 -7.02
C MET A 1 53.02 20.94 -7.41
N LEU A 2 52.11 20.76 -6.44
CA LEU A 2 50.70 20.50 -6.76
C LEU A 2 50.09 21.74 -7.41
N SER A 3 49.66 21.61 -8.67
CA SER A 3 49.13 22.71 -9.47
C SER A 3 47.99 23.42 -8.72
N ARG A 4 47.96 24.76 -8.82
CA ARG A 4 46.92 25.62 -8.22
C ARG A 4 45.48 25.16 -8.54
N ARG A 5 45.30 24.34 -9.59
CA ARG A 5 44.04 23.70 -9.99
C ARG A 5 43.62 22.54 -9.07
N GLY A 6 44.56 21.73 -8.60
CA GLY A 6 44.32 20.60 -7.68
C GLY A 6 43.83 21.06 -6.30
N HIS A 7 44.43 22.13 -5.77
CA HIS A 7 43.99 22.74 -4.51
C HIS A 7 42.57 23.31 -4.59
N ARG A 8 42.18 23.94 -5.71
CA ARG A 8 40.81 24.43 -5.91
C ARG A 8 39.80 23.30 -5.98
N LEU A 9 40.11 22.22 -6.69
CA LEU A 9 39.22 21.06 -6.80
C LEU A 9 39.04 20.34 -5.45
N SER A 10 40.11 20.17 -4.68
CA SER A 10 40.05 19.61 -3.32
C SER A 10 39.18 20.46 -2.39
N ARG A 11 39.37 21.79 -2.42
CA ARG A 11 38.59 22.74 -1.61
C ARG A 11 37.10 22.77 -2.02
N PHE A 12 36.80 22.68 -3.31
CA PHE A 12 35.43 22.56 -3.82
C PHE A 12 34.75 21.27 -3.35
N ARG A 13 35.44 20.11 -3.46
CA ARG A 13 34.93 18.83 -2.96
C ARG A 13 34.69 18.84 -1.45
N LYS A 14 35.60 19.43 -0.67
CA LYS A 14 35.46 19.59 0.79
C LYS A 14 34.28 20.49 1.16
N ASN A 15 34.06 21.59 0.44
CA ASN A 15 32.92 22.47 0.64
C ASN A 15 31.59 21.82 0.24
N LYS A 16 31.55 21.07 -0.87
CA LYS A 16 30.36 20.32 -1.30
C LYS A 16 30.00 19.21 -0.30
N ARG A 17 31.00 18.53 0.27
CA ARG A 17 30.81 17.54 1.35
C ARG A 17 30.24 18.19 2.61
N ARG A 18 30.81 19.32 3.07
CA ARG A 18 30.30 20.07 4.23
C ARG A 18 28.87 20.60 4.01
N LEU A 19 28.55 21.04 2.79
CA LEU A 19 27.19 21.48 2.45
C LEU A 19 26.20 20.32 2.51
N ARG A 20 26.58 19.14 1.99
CA ARG A 20 25.76 17.91 2.08
C ARG A 20 25.62 17.42 3.51
N GLU A 21 26.68 17.48 4.32
CA GLU A 21 26.63 17.15 5.74
C GLU A 21 25.70 18.11 6.51
N ARG A 22 25.75 19.42 6.23
CA ARG A 22 24.83 20.41 6.80
C ARG A 22 23.38 20.22 6.35
N LEU A 23 23.14 19.88 5.08
CA LEU A 23 21.81 19.58 4.56
C LEU A 23 21.25 18.30 5.19
N ARG A 24 22.07 17.25 5.33
CA ARG A 24 21.69 16.03 6.06
C ARG A 24 21.39 16.32 7.52
N GLN A 25 22.21 17.12 8.18
CA GLN A 25 21.96 17.53 9.57
C GLN A 25 20.66 18.33 9.70
N ARG A 26 20.32 19.18 8.71
CA ARG A 26 19.04 19.92 8.67
C ARG A 26 17.82 19.02 8.48
N ILE A 27 17.91 18.00 7.63
CA ILE A 27 16.82 17.03 7.41
C ILE A 27 16.59 16.18 8.68
N PHE A 28 17.65 15.95 9.47
CA PHE A 28 17.60 15.24 10.75
C PHE A 28 17.52 16.15 11.98
N PHE A 29 17.27 17.46 11.81
CA PHE A 29 17.23 18.39 12.94
C PHE A 29 15.92 18.19 13.70
N ARG A 30 16.01 17.31 14.69
CA ARG A 30 15.12 17.22 15.84
C ARG A 30 15.11 18.59 16.53
N ASP A 31 13.96 19.23 16.57
CA ASP A 31 13.75 20.47 17.30
C ASP A 31 14.24 20.31 18.74
N LYS A 32 15.20 21.14 19.13
CA LYS A 32 15.71 21.28 20.50
C LYS A 32 15.06 22.48 21.19
N VAL A 33 13.74 22.52 21.15
CA VAL A 33 12.94 23.28 22.11
C VAL A 33 12.04 22.23 22.74
N VAL A 34 12.22 21.97 24.03
CA VAL A 34 11.35 21.07 24.79
C VAL A 34 10.41 21.98 25.57
N PRO A 35 9.17 22.22 25.12
CA PRO A 35 8.17 22.87 25.94
C PRO A 35 7.81 21.94 27.11
N GLU A 36 7.42 22.51 28.25
CA GLU A 36 7.00 21.78 29.46
C GLU A 36 5.85 20.79 29.21
N ALA A 37 5.12 20.94 28.09
CA ALA A 37 4.38 19.87 27.44
C ALA A 37 4.39 20.13 25.92
N MET A 38 5.18 19.36 25.16
CA MET A 38 5.08 19.38 23.70
C MET A 38 3.76 18.69 23.34
N GLU A 39 2.82 19.40 22.69
CA GLU A 39 1.68 18.73 22.07
C GLU A 39 2.21 17.58 21.21
N LYS A 40 1.67 16.36 21.41
CA LYS A 40 2.12 15.22 20.59
C LYS A 40 1.86 15.56 19.12
N PRO A 41 2.79 15.25 18.21
CA PRO A 41 2.64 15.60 16.80
C PRO A 41 1.47 14.85 16.17
N ARG A 42 0.89 15.43 15.11
CA ARG A 42 0.03 14.71 14.19
C ARG A 42 0.89 13.94 13.20
N VAL A 43 0.68 12.63 13.10
CA VAL A 43 1.49 11.72 12.29
C VAL A 43 0.59 11.00 11.30
N LEU A 44 0.91 11.13 10.02
CA LEU A 44 0.37 10.31 8.95
C LEU A 44 1.43 9.33 8.49
N VAL A 45 1.09 8.05 8.41
CA VAL A 45 1.98 7.00 7.87
C VAL A 45 1.37 6.48 6.58
N LEU A 46 2.14 6.53 5.49
CA LEU A 46 1.79 5.87 4.22
C LEU A 46 2.58 4.57 4.09
N THR A 47 1.89 3.45 3.94
CA THR A 47 2.49 2.13 3.74
C THR A 47 2.21 1.57 2.36
N GLY A 48 3.03 0.61 1.93
CA GLY A 48 2.87 -0.13 0.68
C GLY A 48 3.42 -1.55 0.82
N ALA A 49 3.42 -2.31 -0.27
CA ALA A 49 3.53 -3.78 -0.21
C ALA A 49 4.79 -4.29 0.52
N GLY A 50 5.87 -3.50 0.51
CA GLY A 50 7.11 -3.82 1.23
C GLY A 50 6.92 -4.09 2.73
N ILE A 51 5.94 -3.47 3.40
CA ILE A 51 5.68 -3.73 4.82
C ILE A 51 5.17 -5.15 5.07
N SER A 52 4.46 -5.74 4.10
CA SER A 52 3.88 -7.08 4.20
C SER A 52 4.82 -8.19 3.70
N ALA A 53 5.98 -7.84 3.14
CA ALA A 53 6.91 -8.82 2.56
C ALA A 53 7.43 -9.82 3.59
N GLU A 54 7.80 -9.35 4.79
CA GLU A 54 8.27 -10.21 5.89
C GLU A 54 7.15 -11.07 6.49
N SER A 55 5.90 -10.79 6.15
CA SER A 55 4.73 -11.59 6.54
C SER A 55 4.40 -12.68 5.50
N GLY A 56 5.24 -12.88 4.48
CA GLY A 56 5.03 -13.90 3.45
C GLY A 56 4.15 -13.47 2.27
N ILE A 57 3.74 -12.19 2.21
CA ILE A 57 2.97 -11.65 1.08
C ILE A 57 3.93 -11.25 -0.04
N ARG A 58 3.80 -11.83 -1.24
CA ARG A 58 4.64 -11.42 -2.38
C ARG A 58 4.24 -10.01 -2.83
N THR A 59 5.25 -9.18 -3.03
CA THR A 59 5.07 -7.79 -3.46
C THR A 59 4.95 -7.70 -4.97
N PHE A 60 4.16 -6.72 -5.44
CA PHE A 60 4.14 -6.37 -6.85
C PHE A 60 5.53 -5.87 -7.30
N ARG A 61 6.02 -6.41 -8.42
CA ARG A 61 7.30 -6.02 -9.02
C ARG A 61 7.04 -5.17 -10.25
N ALA A 62 7.25 -3.87 -10.13
CA ALA A 62 7.06 -2.95 -11.25
C ALA A 62 8.04 -3.20 -12.42
N ALA A 63 9.19 -3.84 -12.16
CA ALA A 63 10.25 -4.01 -13.16
C ALA A 63 9.96 -5.11 -14.19
N ASP A 64 9.25 -6.17 -13.80
CA ASP A 64 8.84 -7.26 -14.70
C ASP A 64 7.36 -7.14 -15.13
N GLY A 65 6.60 -6.25 -14.50
CA GLY A 65 5.18 -6.03 -14.79
C GLY A 65 4.30 -7.19 -14.32
N LEU A 66 4.83 -8.07 -13.47
CA LEU A 66 4.13 -9.25 -12.98
C LEU A 66 3.67 -9.08 -11.54
N TRP A 67 2.50 -9.62 -11.24
CA TRP A 67 2.00 -9.79 -9.88
C TRP A 67 1.54 -11.23 -9.68
N GLU A 68 2.25 -11.96 -8.82
CA GLU A 68 2.05 -13.42 -8.64
C GLU A 68 2.12 -14.16 -9.98
N GLU A 69 3.11 -13.84 -10.81
CA GLU A 69 3.35 -14.48 -12.13
C GLU A 69 2.31 -14.15 -13.23
N HIS A 70 1.31 -13.32 -12.94
CA HIS A 70 0.37 -12.79 -13.93
C HIS A 70 0.75 -11.37 -14.38
N ARG A 71 0.49 -11.03 -15.63
CA ARG A 71 0.60 -9.64 -16.10
C ARG A 71 -0.48 -8.80 -15.42
N VAL A 72 -0.10 -7.65 -14.87
CA VAL A 72 -1.04 -6.77 -14.13
C VAL A 72 -2.26 -6.39 -14.97
N GLU A 73 -2.06 -6.16 -16.27
CA GLU A 73 -3.15 -5.84 -17.20
C GLU A 73 -4.25 -6.90 -17.26
N ASP A 74 -3.92 -8.16 -17.01
CA ASP A 74 -4.88 -9.26 -17.17
C ASP A 74 -5.78 -9.42 -15.94
N VAL A 75 -5.33 -8.92 -14.79
CA VAL A 75 -5.87 -9.28 -13.47
C VAL A 75 -6.20 -8.08 -12.59
N ALA A 76 -5.70 -6.90 -12.93
CA ALA A 76 -5.83 -5.70 -12.11
C ALA A 76 -6.24 -4.46 -12.93
N THR A 77 -6.93 -4.64 -14.06
CA THR A 77 -7.51 -3.55 -14.86
C THR A 77 -9.00 -3.79 -15.12
N PRO A 78 -9.83 -2.75 -15.32
CA PRO A 78 -11.21 -2.92 -15.75
C PRO A 78 -11.33 -3.73 -17.04
N GLU A 79 -10.45 -3.47 -18.01
CA GLU A 79 -10.46 -4.16 -19.30
C GLU A 79 -10.10 -5.64 -19.16
N GLY A 80 -9.18 -5.98 -18.25
CA GLY A 80 -8.84 -7.36 -17.91
C GLY A 80 -10.03 -8.09 -17.27
N PHE A 81 -10.74 -7.41 -16.36
CA PHE A 81 -11.95 -7.95 -15.75
C PHE A 81 -13.08 -8.17 -16.77
N ASP A 82 -13.32 -7.22 -17.67
CA ASP A 82 -14.37 -7.36 -18.70
C ASP A 82 -14.03 -8.46 -19.72
N ARG A 83 -12.73 -8.65 -20.01
CA ARG A 83 -12.26 -9.67 -20.95
C ARG A 83 -12.32 -11.09 -20.37
N ASP A 84 -11.90 -11.28 -19.12
CA ASP A 84 -11.89 -12.58 -18.45
C ASP A 84 -12.18 -12.45 -16.95
N PRO A 85 -13.46 -12.32 -16.55
CA PRO A 85 -13.85 -12.18 -15.16
C PRO A 85 -13.45 -13.40 -14.31
N GLU A 86 -13.45 -14.59 -14.89
CA GLU A 86 -13.12 -15.84 -14.19
C GLU A 86 -11.64 -15.87 -13.81
N LEU A 87 -10.75 -15.48 -14.73
CA LEU A 87 -9.32 -15.34 -14.43
C LEU A 87 -9.08 -14.33 -13.30
N VAL A 88 -9.71 -13.16 -13.37
CA VAL A 88 -9.55 -12.14 -12.33
C VAL A 88 -10.08 -12.65 -10.98
N GLN A 89 -11.24 -13.30 -10.96
CA GLN A 89 -11.79 -13.85 -9.72
C GLN A 89 -10.89 -14.97 -9.16
N ALA A 90 -10.45 -15.91 -9.98
CA ALA A 90 -9.54 -16.98 -9.56
C ALA A 90 -8.25 -16.41 -8.97
N PHE A 91 -7.71 -15.36 -9.60
CA PHE A 91 -6.55 -14.64 -9.14
C PHE A 91 -6.76 -14.03 -7.75
N TYR A 92 -7.85 -13.29 -7.51
CA TYR A 92 -8.11 -12.69 -6.19
C TYR A 92 -8.51 -13.73 -5.13
N ASN A 93 -9.23 -14.79 -5.50
CA ASN A 93 -9.56 -15.91 -4.62
C ASN A 93 -8.28 -16.60 -4.11
N ALA A 94 -7.28 -16.81 -4.99
CA ALA A 94 -5.99 -17.35 -4.57
C ALA A 94 -5.31 -16.49 -3.49
N ARG A 95 -5.33 -15.15 -3.63
CA ARG A 95 -4.81 -14.27 -2.56
C ARG A 95 -5.65 -14.29 -1.29
N ARG A 96 -6.99 -14.37 -1.39
CA ARG A 96 -7.85 -14.48 -0.19
C ARG A 96 -7.52 -15.71 0.61
N ARG A 97 -7.33 -16.84 -0.06
CA ARG A 97 -6.88 -18.10 0.57
C ARG A 97 -5.51 -17.93 1.20
N GLN A 98 -4.53 -17.39 0.46
CA GLN A 98 -3.19 -17.14 0.96
C GLN A 98 -3.20 -16.24 2.22
N LEU A 99 -3.89 -15.10 2.18
CA LEU A 99 -3.95 -14.14 3.30
C LEU A 99 -4.51 -14.76 4.59
N GLN A 100 -5.40 -15.74 4.46
CA GLN A 100 -6.01 -16.45 5.57
C GLN A 100 -5.19 -17.65 6.06
N GLN A 101 -4.06 -17.97 5.44
CA GLN A 101 -3.19 -19.03 5.92
C GLN A 101 -2.62 -18.67 7.31
N PRO A 102 -2.51 -19.63 8.25
CA PRO A 102 -2.02 -19.38 9.60
C PRO A 102 -0.63 -18.75 9.68
N GLU A 103 0.24 -19.01 8.70
CA GLU A 103 1.60 -18.47 8.60
C GLU A 103 1.64 -16.98 8.22
N ILE A 104 0.60 -16.47 7.56
CA ILE A 104 0.53 -15.05 7.19
C ILE A 104 0.06 -14.27 8.40
N GLN A 105 0.98 -13.67 9.14
CA GLN A 105 0.70 -12.90 10.36
C GLN A 105 1.33 -11.51 10.31
N PRO A 106 0.79 -10.53 11.06
CA PRO A 106 1.43 -9.23 11.16
C PRO A 106 2.87 -9.35 11.70
N ASN A 107 3.82 -8.74 11.00
CA ASN A 107 5.22 -8.69 11.44
C ASN A 107 5.49 -7.52 12.40
N ALA A 108 6.75 -7.39 12.81
CA ALA A 108 7.20 -6.36 13.75
C ALA A 108 6.88 -4.92 13.31
N ALA A 109 6.86 -4.62 12.01
CA ALA A 109 6.53 -3.29 11.51
C ALA A 109 5.06 -2.94 11.73
N HIS A 110 4.14 -3.87 11.46
CA HIS A 110 2.71 -3.66 11.70
C HIS A 110 2.41 -3.45 13.19
N LEU A 111 3.02 -4.28 14.05
CA LEU A 111 2.88 -4.19 15.50
C LEU A 111 3.48 -2.89 16.06
N ALA A 112 4.58 -2.38 15.47
CA ALA A 112 5.16 -1.11 15.84
C ALA A 112 4.23 0.07 15.50
N LEU A 113 3.54 0.01 14.35
CA LEU A 113 2.58 1.03 13.95
C LEU A 113 1.33 1.01 14.85
N ALA A 114 0.84 -0.16 15.25
CA ALA A 114 -0.25 -0.27 16.21
C ALA A 114 0.12 0.37 17.56
N LYS A 115 1.31 0.06 18.09
CA LYS A 115 1.84 0.70 19.31
C LYS A 115 1.98 2.22 19.18
N LEU A 116 2.38 2.71 17.99
CA LEU A 116 2.48 4.14 17.71
C LEU A 116 1.11 4.81 17.67
N GLN A 117 0.11 4.14 17.07
CA GLN A 117 -1.28 4.58 17.10
C GLN A 117 -1.77 4.72 18.54
N ASP A 118 -1.58 3.70 19.38
CA ASP A 118 -1.98 3.74 20.79
C ASP A 118 -1.33 4.90 21.55
N ALA A 119 -0.06 5.19 21.27
CA ALA A 119 0.67 6.28 21.90
C ALA A 119 0.18 7.67 21.47
N LEU A 120 -0.33 7.82 20.24
CA LEU A 120 -0.70 9.12 19.65
C LEU A 120 -2.21 9.39 19.67
N GLY A 121 -3.04 8.35 19.70
CA GLY A 121 -4.50 8.43 19.65
C GLY A 121 -5.02 8.98 18.32
N ASP A 122 -5.95 9.92 18.40
CA ASP A 122 -6.58 10.64 17.29
C ASP A 122 -5.60 11.44 16.40
N ARG A 123 -4.36 11.61 16.85
CA ARG A 123 -3.29 12.29 16.10
C ARG A 123 -2.52 11.36 15.18
N PHE A 124 -2.87 10.08 15.11
CA PHE A 124 -2.29 9.13 14.18
C PHE A 124 -3.29 8.72 13.10
N LEU A 125 -2.84 8.71 11.85
CA LEU A 125 -3.59 8.17 10.73
C LEU A 125 -2.70 7.26 9.90
N LEU A 126 -3.14 6.03 9.65
CA LEU A 126 -2.47 5.10 8.77
C LEU A 126 -3.19 5.04 7.43
N VAL A 127 -2.46 5.30 6.35
CA VAL A 127 -2.93 5.12 4.98
C VAL A 127 -2.12 3.98 4.37
N THR A 128 -2.78 3.02 3.75
CA THR A 128 -2.13 1.85 3.15
C THR A 128 -2.53 1.68 1.70
N GLN A 129 -1.53 1.43 0.85
CA GLN A 129 -1.71 0.97 -0.53
C GLN A 129 -2.00 -0.54 -0.60
N ASN A 130 -1.84 -1.25 0.50
CA ASN A 130 -2.05 -2.68 0.56
C ASN A 130 -3.55 -2.98 0.62
N ILE A 131 -3.91 -4.12 0.05
CA ILE A 131 -5.27 -4.66 0.09
C ILE A 131 -5.39 -5.78 1.14
N ASP A 132 -4.29 -6.20 1.76
CA ASP A 132 -4.29 -7.12 2.90
C ASP A 132 -4.82 -6.44 4.17
N ASN A 133 -5.17 -7.24 5.20
CA ASN A 133 -5.70 -6.74 6.48
C ASN A 133 -4.69 -6.88 7.64
N LEU A 134 -3.37 -6.85 7.35
CA LEU A 134 -2.35 -7.10 8.38
C LEU A 134 -2.23 -5.94 9.37
N HIS A 135 -2.61 -4.72 8.99
CA HIS A 135 -2.64 -3.57 9.91
C HIS A 135 -3.72 -3.73 10.96
N GLU A 136 -4.93 -4.13 10.55
CA GLU A 136 -6.08 -4.38 11.41
C GLU A 136 -5.79 -5.54 12.36
N ARG A 137 -5.22 -6.63 11.81
CA ARG A 137 -4.81 -7.79 12.61
C ARG A 137 -3.70 -7.47 13.61
N ALA A 138 -2.89 -6.44 13.36
CA ALA A 138 -1.89 -5.94 14.31
C ALA A 138 -2.48 -5.05 15.42
N GLY A 139 -3.74 -4.62 15.29
CA GLY A 139 -4.43 -3.73 16.22
C GLY A 139 -4.55 -2.27 15.77
N ASN A 140 -4.17 -1.92 14.54
CA ASN A 140 -4.48 -0.59 14.02
C ASN A 140 -5.99 -0.47 13.79
N THR A 141 -6.56 0.69 14.12
CA THR A 141 -8.01 0.93 14.04
C THR A 141 -8.35 2.16 13.21
N ASN A 142 -7.40 3.07 13.01
CA ASN A 142 -7.54 4.24 12.14
C ASN A 142 -6.76 4.05 10.84
N VAL A 143 -7.27 3.15 10.00
CA VAL A 143 -6.64 2.73 8.73
C VAL A 143 -7.49 3.15 7.54
N ILE A 144 -6.85 3.72 6.51
CA ILE A 144 -7.46 4.04 5.22
C ILE A 144 -6.81 3.17 4.13
N HIS A 145 -7.60 2.31 3.50
CA HIS A 145 -7.20 1.52 2.34
C HIS A 145 -7.43 2.30 1.03
N MET A 146 -6.36 2.84 0.44
CA MET A 146 -6.50 3.61 -0.80
C MET A 146 -6.73 2.75 -2.05
N HIS A 147 -6.39 1.46 -2.00
CA HIS A 147 -6.59 0.53 -3.11
C HIS A 147 -7.69 -0.52 -2.85
N GLY A 148 -8.53 -0.29 -1.84
CA GLY A 148 -9.55 -1.25 -1.42
C GLY A 148 -8.99 -2.38 -0.56
N GLU A 149 -9.80 -3.42 -0.38
CA GLU A 149 -9.62 -4.46 0.63
C GLU A 149 -9.91 -5.84 0.02
N LEU A 150 -8.99 -6.78 0.21
CA LEU A 150 -9.02 -8.09 -0.43
C LEU A 150 -10.17 -8.96 0.10
N LEU A 151 -10.49 -8.85 1.38
CA LEU A 151 -11.57 -9.59 2.05
C LEU A 151 -12.93 -8.90 1.90
N LYS A 152 -13.09 -8.08 0.85
CA LYS A 152 -14.34 -7.44 0.49
C LYS A 152 -14.65 -7.63 -0.99
N VAL A 153 -15.94 -7.61 -1.30
CA VAL A 153 -16.47 -7.58 -2.68
C VAL A 153 -17.31 -6.33 -2.88
N ARG A 154 -17.47 -5.95 -4.14
CA ARG A 154 -18.28 -4.81 -4.56
C ARG A 154 -19.30 -5.27 -5.59
N CYS A 155 -20.55 -4.84 -5.43
CA CYS A 155 -21.55 -4.95 -6.48
C CYS A 155 -21.15 -4.10 -7.69
N SER A 156 -21.11 -4.71 -8.88
CA SER A 156 -20.71 -4.02 -10.11
C SER A 156 -21.70 -2.96 -10.59
N GLN A 157 -22.94 -2.96 -10.06
CA GLN A 157 -23.97 -1.97 -10.41
C GLN A 157 -24.17 -0.91 -9.33
N SER A 158 -24.53 -1.30 -8.10
CA SER A 158 -24.82 -0.34 -7.02
C SER A 158 -23.57 0.24 -6.36
N GLY A 159 -22.43 -0.43 -6.51
CA GLY A 159 -21.21 -0.10 -5.79
C GLY A 159 -21.21 -0.49 -4.30
N GLN A 160 -22.26 -1.14 -3.79
CA GLN A 160 -22.32 -1.64 -2.41
C GLN A 160 -21.13 -2.58 -2.13
N VAL A 161 -20.52 -2.41 -0.96
CA VAL A 161 -19.38 -3.19 -0.50
C VAL A 161 -19.84 -4.17 0.58
N LEU A 162 -19.36 -5.41 0.50
CA LEU A 162 -19.68 -6.48 1.42
C LEU A 162 -18.41 -7.15 1.90
N ASP A 163 -18.36 -7.55 3.17
CA ASP A 163 -17.31 -8.44 3.68
C ASP A 163 -17.45 -9.81 3.02
N TRP A 164 -16.32 -10.36 2.57
CA TRP A 164 -16.26 -11.63 1.85
C TRP A 164 -14.90 -12.29 2.01
N THR A 165 -14.85 -13.29 2.88
CA THR A 165 -13.61 -14.02 3.17
C THR A 165 -13.42 -15.26 2.30
N GLY A 166 -14.50 -15.82 1.77
CA GLY A 166 -14.46 -17.01 0.91
C GLY A 166 -14.02 -16.72 -0.53
N ASP A 167 -14.06 -17.78 -1.33
CA ASP A 167 -13.97 -17.65 -2.78
C ASP A 167 -15.24 -16.97 -3.31
N VAL A 168 -15.08 -16.19 -4.38
CA VAL A 168 -16.20 -15.65 -5.17
C VAL A 168 -16.35 -16.49 -6.42
N THR A 169 -17.53 -17.05 -6.65
CA THR A 169 -17.87 -17.84 -7.83
C THR A 169 -18.82 -17.07 -8.76
N PRO A 170 -19.01 -17.51 -10.02
CA PRO A 170 -19.96 -16.89 -10.95
C PRO A 170 -21.41 -16.86 -10.43
N GLU A 171 -21.78 -17.78 -9.54
CA GLU A 171 -23.10 -17.89 -8.93
C GLU A 171 -23.34 -16.84 -7.84
N ASP A 172 -22.27 -16.28 -7.26
CA ASP A 172 -22.37 -15.25 -6.23
C ASP A 172 -22.84 -13.92 -6.83
N LYS A 173 -24.03 -13.49 -6.42
CA LYS A 173 -24.65 -12.24 -6.87
C LYS A 173 -24.94 -11.33 -5.69
N CYS A 174 -25.01 -10.03 -5.98
CA CYS A 174 -25.37 -9.06 -4.97
C CYS A 174 -26.85 -9.19 -4.54
N HIS A 175 -27.13 -8.81 -3.29
CA HIS A 175 -28.50 -8.74 -2.76
C HIS A 175 -29.10 -7.32 -2.78
N CYS A 176 -28.33 -6.30 -3.15
CA CYS A 176 -28.81 -4.91 -3.18
C CYS A 176 -29.57 -4.50 -4.44
N CYS A 177 -29.40 -5.24 -5.54
CA CYS A 177 -30.01 -4.89 -6.83
C CYS A 177 -31.28 -5.69 -7.05
N GLN A 178 -32.28 -5.07 -7.70
CA GLN A 178 -33.51 -5.75 -8.10
C GLN A 178 -33.22 -6.97 -8.99
N PHE A 179 -32.28 -6.81 -9.92
CA PHE A 179 -31.70 -7.92 -10.68
C PHE A 179 -30.29 -8.18 -10.13
N PRO A 180 -30.03 -9.34 -9.51
CA PRO A 180 -28.75 -9.63 -8.88
C PRO A 180 -27.59 -9.52 -9.87
N ALA A 181 -26.70 -8.57 -9.62
CA ALA A 181 -25.52 -8.33 -10.45
C ALA A 181 -24.32 -9.17 -9.98
N PRO A 182 -23.38 -9.50 -10.89
CA PRO A 182 -22.12 -10.13 -10.52
C PRO A 182 -21.33 -9.29 -9.52
N LEU A 183 -20.77 -9.97 -8.53
CA LEU A 183 -19.80 -9.40 -7.60
C LEU A 183 -18.42 -9.33 -8.24
N ARG A 184 -17.64 -8.32 -7.85
CA ARG A 184 -16.23 -8.18 -8.21
C ARG A 184 -15.40 -7.91 -6.97
N PRO A 185 -14.07 -8.14 -7.00
CA PRO A 185 -13.19 -7.74 -5.90
C PRO A 185 -13.33 -6.25 -5.56
N HIS A 186 -13.36 -5.93 -4.25
CA HIS A 186 -13.32 -4.54 -3.78
C HIS A 186 -11.88 -4.01 -3.79
N VAL A 187 -11.28 -3.99 -4.98
CA VAL A 187 -9.92 -3.49 -5.20
C VAL A 187 -9.97 -2.44 -6.30
N VAL A 188 -9.19 -1.37 -6.12
CA VAL A 188 -9.03 -0.33 -7.14
C VAL A 188 -8.21 -0.92 -8.27
N LEU A 189 -8.85 -1.04 -9.45
CA LEU A 189 -8.19 -1.50 -10.65
C LEU A 189 -7.44 -0.33 -11.30
N VAL A 190 -6.28 -0.63 -11.87
CA VAL A 190 -5.47 0.34 -12.60
C VAL A 190 -6.20 0.71 -13.89
N TRP A 191 -6.62 1.96 -14.00
CA TRP A 191 -7.07 2.50 -15.28
C TRP A 191 -5.87 2.77 -16.16
N ARG A 192 -5.87 2.22 -17.37
CA ARG A 192 -5.03 2.78 -18.42
C ARG A 192 -5.73 4.04 -18.93
N ASN A 193 -5.00 5.15 -19.02
CA ASN A 193 -5.42 6.20 -19.93
C ASN A 193 -5.59 5.53 -21.29
N ALA A 194 -6.83 5.50 -21.81
CA ALA A 194 -7.06 5.37 -23.23
C ALA A 194 -6.06 6.31 -23.89
N THR A 195 -5.27 5.75 -24.81
CA THR A 195 -4.38 6.52 -25.66
C THR A 195 -5.08 7.81 -26.05
N ARG A 196 -4.41 8.96 -25.82
CA ARG A 196 -4.82 10.22 -26.45
C ARG A 196 -4.88 9.92 -27.94
N HIS A 197 -6.08 9.70 -28.46
CA HIS A 197 -6.33 9.75 -29.89
C HIS A 197 -6.06 11.21 -30.27
N GLY A 198 -4.87 11.42 -30.83
CA GLY A 198 -4.59 12.58 -31.66
C GLY A 198 -5.22 12.40 -33.03
#